data_AF-A0A938RCY3-F1
#
_entry.id   AF-A0A938RCY3-F1
#
_cell.length_a   1.000
_cell.length_b   1.000
_cell.length_c   1.000
_cell.angle_alpha   90.00
_cell.angle_beta   90.00
_cell.angle_gamma   90.00
#
_symmetry.space_group_name_H-M   'P 1'
#
loop_
_entity.id
_entity.type
_entity.pdbx_description
1 polymer ?
#
loop_
_entity_poly.entity_id
_entity_poly.type
_entity_poly.pdbx_seq_one_letter_code
_entity_poly.pdbx_strand_id
1 'polypeptide(L)'
;MSNIVKVLKAEIQRIVRREIAQLTAAQKHGLAAVKKAQAASKQRIAVLEKQMKNGAKAAQRNASASEQAAAAPDGLRVTAKSLRSMRNRLGITQAELAALLGVSVQVVSVWETKKGRVHIRNSTARSALNALKQEKKADVFARLGKQIKTKKGTRVKSSGIGPEKLVAGFDSTQIIKLRERLGISQHQLADLAGVSNQLVSVWERKQGSFTLRAATARQLSDVMKLSRAEAKKRLG
;
A
#
# COMPACT_ATOMS: atom_id res chain seq x y z
N MET A 1 -70.83 -51.70 -57.80
CA MET A 1 -69.51 -52.01 -57.19
C MET A 1 -68.57 -50.81 -57.02
N SER A 2 -68.85 -49.60 -57.54
CA SER A 2 -67.94 -48.43 -57.47
C SER A 2 -67.84 -47.72 -56.11
N ASN A 3 -68.70 -48.06 -55.15
CA ASN A 3 -68.78 -47.34 -53.87
C ASN A 3 -67.78 -47.87 -52.82
N ILE A 4 -67.50 -49.17 -52.81
CA ILE A 4 -66.58 -49.81 -51.85
C ILE A 4 -65.14 -49.31 -52.01
N VAL A 5 -64.66 -49.15 -53.25
CA VAL A 5 -63.29 -48.63 -53.50
C VAL A 5 -63.16 -47.18 -53.01
N LYS A 6 -64.21 -46.36 -53.13
CA LYS A 6 -64.22 -44.99 -52.61
C LYS A 6 -64.19 -44.97 -51.09
N VAL A 7 -65.01 -45.80 -50.44
CA VAL A 7 -65.03 -45.93 -48.97
C VAL A 7 -63.70 -46.44 -48.44
N LEU A 8 -63.09 -47.44 -49.07
CA LEU A 8 -61.79 -47.98 -48.66
C LEU A 8 -60.68 -46.93 -48.79
N LYS A 9 -60.63 -46.18 -49.90
CA LYS A 9 -59.66 -45.07 -50.07
C LYS A 9 -59.84 -43.98 -49.01
N ALA A 10 -61.09 -43.64 -48.68
CA ALA A 10 -61.38 -42.67 -47.64
C ALA A 10 -60.90 -43.17 -46.26
N GLU A 11 -61.11 -44.45 -45.94
CA GLU A 11 -60.65 -45.02 -44.66
C GLU A 11 -59.13 -45.14 -44.61
N ILE A 12 -58.46 -45.54 -45.71
CA ILE A 12 -56.99 -45.54 -45.80
C ILE A 12 -56.44 -44.12 -45.58
N GLN A 13 -57.03 -43.11 -46.21
CA GLN A 13 -56.62 -41.71 -45.98
C GLN A 13 -56.84 -41.28 -44.53
N ARG A 14 -57.94 -41.69 -43.91
CA ARG A 14 -58.24 -41.40 -42.50
C ARG A 14 -57.22 -42.03 -41.57
N ILE A 15 -56.89 -43.31 -41.79
CA ILE A 15 -55.89 -44.06 -41.02
C ILE A 15 -54.51 -43.43 -41.18
N VAL A 16 -54.08 -43.16 -42.42
CA VAL A 16 -52.77 -42.52 -42.68
C VAL A 16 -52.68 -41.15 -42.02
N ARG A 17 -53.72 -40.32 -42.08
CA ARG A 17 -53.75 -39.02 -41.40
C ARG A 17 -53.68 -39.17 -39.88
N ARG A 18 -54.37 -40.17 -39.32
CA ARG A 18 -54.35 -40.46 -37.88
C ARG A 18 -52.96 -40.92 -37.44
N GLU A 19 -52.31 -41.79 -38.20
CA GLU A 19 -50.97 -42.31 -37.89
C GLU A 19 -49.92 -41.20 -37.98
N ILE A 20 -49.96 -40.37 -39.03
CA ILE A 20 -49.08 -39.19 -39.16
C ILE A 20 -49.30 -38.21 -38.00
N ALA A 21 -50.56 -38.00 -37.60
CA ALA A 21 -50.87 -37.14 -36.45
C ALA A 21 -50.29 -37.71 -35.15
N GLN A 22 -50.38 -39.03 -34.93
CA GLN A 22 -49.83 -39.69 -33.74
C GLN A 22 -48.30 -39.65 -33.71
N LEU A 23 -47.63 -39.98 -34.83
CA LEU A 23 -46.16 -39.97 -34.93
C LEU A 23 -45.59 -38.54 -34.79
N THR A 24 -46.30 -37.52 -35.27
CA THR A 24 -45.82 -36.12 -35.20
C THR A 24 -46.28 -35.37 -33.95
N ALA A 25 -47.21 -35.91 -33.16
CA ALA A 25 -47.73 -35.21 -31.97
C ALA A 25 -46.62 -34.89 -30.97
N ALA A 26 -45.80 -35.88 -30.61
CA ALA A 26 -44.69 -35.69 -29.67
C ALA A 26 -43.68 -34.63 -30.17
N GLN A 27 -43.37 -34.64 -31.47
CA GLN A 27 -42.48 -33.66 -32.08
C GLN A 27 -43.08 -32.24 -32.04
N LYS A 28 -44.37 -32.09 -32.32
CA LYS A 28 -45.07 -30.79 -32.24
C LYS A 28 -45.08 -30.25 -30.80
N HIS A 29 -45.31 -31.11 -29.81
CA HIS A 29 -45.22 -30.73 -28.39
C HIS A 29 -43.79 -30.33 -28.00
N GLY A 30 -42.78 -31.07 -28.44
CA GLY A 30 -41.38 -30.71 -28.23
C GLY A 30 -41.01 -29.36 -28.85
N LEU A 31 -41.41 -29.10 -30.10
CA LEU A 31 -41.19 -27.82 -30.77
C LEU A 31 -41.88 -26.65 -30.05
N ALA A 32 -43.10 -26.86 -29.55
CA ALA A 32 -43.81 -25.84 -28.76
C ALA A 32 -43.09 -25.55 -27.43
N ALA A 33 -42.62 -26.59 -26.73
CA ALA A 33 -41.87 -26.45 -25.49
C ALA A 33 -40.53 -25.73 -25.71
N VAL A 34 -39.79 -26.08 -26.77
CA VAL A 34 -38.52 -25.42 -27.14
C VAL A 34 -38.75 -23.95 -27.48
N LYS A 35 -39.77 -23.63 -28.29
CA LYS A 35 -40.11 -22.23 -28.60
C LYS A 35 -40.44 -21.43 -27.34
N LYS A 36 -41.18 -22.02 -26.39
CA LYS A 36 -41.49 -21.39 -25.10
C LYS A 36 -40.22 -21.17 -24.25
N ALA A 37 -39.35 -22.15 -24.17
CA ALA A 37 -38.07 -22.04 -23.45
C ALA A 37 -37.13 -21.00 -24.08
N GLN A 38 -37.09 -20.92 -25.41
CA GLN A 38 -36.32 -19.93 -26.14
C GLN A 38 -36.85 -18.51 -25.87
N ALA A 39 -38.17 -18.32 -25.86
CA ALA A 39 -38.78 -17.03 -25.53
C ALA A 39 -38.46 -16.61 -24.08
N ALA A 40 -38.60 -17.53 -23.12
CA ALA A 40 -38.26 -17.26 -21.71
C ALA A 40 -36.77 -16.91 -21.53
N SER A 41 -35.88 -17.59 -22.26
CA SER A 41 -34.43 -17.32 -22.21
C SER A 41 -34.11 -15.94 -22.78
N LYS A 42 -34.69 -15.57 -23.93
CA LYS A 42 -34.53 -14.23 -24.53
C LYS A 42 -35.01 -13.12 -23.59
N GLN A 43 -36.13 -13.33 -22.89
CA GLN A 43 -36.62 -12.38 -21.90
C GLN A 43 -35.66 -12.22 -20.72
N ARG A 44 -35.10 -13.32 -20.19
CA ARG A 44 -34.09 -13.27 -19.12
C ARG A 44 -32.84 -12.52 -19.55
N ILE A 45 -32.34 -12.78 -20.76
CA ILE A 45 -31.19 -12.06 -21.33
C ILE A 45 -31.49 -10.56 -21.42
N ALA A 46 -32.64 -10.16 -21.95
CA ALA A 46 -33.02 -8.75 -22.04
C ALA A 46 -33.10 -8.06 -20.67
N VAL A 47 -33.62 -8.74 -19.65
CA VAL A 47 -33.66 -8.23 -18.27
C VAL A 47 -32.25 -8.08 -17.70
N LEU A 48 -31.39 -9.07 -17.87
CA LEU A 48 -29.99 -9.02 -17.40
C LEU A 48 -29.20 -7.92 -18.12
N GLU A 49 -29.33 -7.78 -19.43
CA GLU A 49 -28.71 -6.70 -20.19
C GLU A 49 -29.18 -5.32 -19.68
N LYS A 50 -30.47 -5.18 -19.36
CA LYS A 50 -31.01 -3.94 -18.79
C LYS A 50 -30.44 -3.68 -17.39
N GLN A 51 -30.35 -4.71 -16.55
CA GLN A 51 -29.74 -4.60 -15.22
C GLN A 51 -28.25 -4.24 -15.32
N MET A 52 -27.50 -4.82 -16.26
CA MET A 52 -26.10 -4.47 -16.51
C MET A 52 -25.96 -3.03 -16.99
N LYS A 53 -26.80 -2.57 -17.93
CA LYS A 53 -26.80 -1.17 -18.39
C LYS A 53 -27.14 -0.20 -17.25
N ASN A 54 -28.11 -0.54 -16.42
CA ASN A 54 -28.49 0.27 -15.27
C ASN A 54 -27.41 0.27 -14.19
N GLY A 55 -26.78 -0.88 -13.93
CA GLY A 55 -25.65 -1.01 -13.02
C GLY A 55 -24.42 -0.24 -13.50
N ALA A 56 -24.11 -0.29 -14.80
CA ALA A 56 -23.05 0.52 -15.40
C ALA A 56 -23.34 2.02 -15.29
N LYS A 57 -24.57 2.45 -15.54
CA LYS A 57 -24.99 3.85 -15.35
C LYS A 57 -24.95 4.27 -13.88
N ALA A 58 -25.33 3.42 -12.96
CA ALA A 58 -25.25 3.69 -11.52
C ALA A 58 -23.79 3.76 -11.06
N ALA A 59 -22.93 2.87 -11.53
CA ALA A 59 -21.49 2.92 -11.30
C ALA A 59 -20.86 4.20 -11.87
N GLN A 60 -21.28 4.63 -13.07
CA GLN A 60 -20.83 5.89 -13.67
C GLN A 60 -21.31 7.11 -12.87
N ARG A 61 -22.57 7.14 -12.42
CA ARG A 61 -23.08 8.22 -11.56
C ARG A 61 -22.39 8.27 -10.19
N ASN A 62 -22.08 7.11 -9.60
CA ASN A 62 -21.32 7.04 -8.36
C ASN A 62 -19.86 7.44 -8.57
N ALA A 63 -19.26 7.11 -9.72
CA ALA A 63 -17.93 7.60 -10.10
C ALA A 63 -17.94 9.13 -10.25
N SER A 64 -18.94 9.70 -10.93
CA SER A 64 -19.08 11.16 -11.06
C SER A 64 -19.35 11.86 -9.73
N ALA A 65 -20.19 11.27 -8.85
CA ALA A 65 -20.40 11.81 -7.50
C ALA A 65 -19.13 11.72 -6.63
N SER A 66 -18.30 10.69 -6.82
CA SER A 66 -16.97 10.61 -6.20
C SER A 66 -15.95 11.57 -6.82
N GLU A 67 -16.12 11.97 -8.09
CA GLU A 67 -15.32 13.00 -8.76
C GLU A 67 -15.70 14.41 -8.29
N GLN A 68 -16.98 14.70 -8.00
CA GLN A 68 -17.39 15.98 -7.40
C GLN A 68 -16.91 16.15 -5.95
N ALA A 69 -16.78 15.07 -5.17
CA ALA A 69 -16.15 15.11 -3.84
C ALA A 69 -14.61 15.12 -3.87
N ALA A 70 -14.01 14.85 -5.04
CA ALA A 70 -12.57 14.86 -5.28
C ALA A 70 -12.13 16.02 -6.19
N ALA A 71 -12.87 17.13 -6.20
CA ALA A 71 -12.44 18.39 -6.79
C ALA A 71 -11.32 19.04 -5.96
N ALA A 72 -10.15 18.39 -5.94
CA ALA A 72 -8.84 19.00 -5.72
C ALA A 72 -7.98 18.65 -6.95
N PRO A 73 -7.13 19.56 -7.43
CA PRO A 73 -6.83 19.69 -8.84
C PRO A 73 -5.89 18.59 -9.36
N ASP A 74 -6.22 18.15 -10.57
CA ASP A 74 -5.30 17.93 -11.69
C ASP A 74 -4.35 16.71 -11.60
N GLY A 75 -4.13 16.08 -12.76
CA GLY A 75 -3.37 14.85 -12.91
C GLY A 75 -2.09 14.84 -12.07
N LEU A 76 -2.13 14.04 -10.99
CA LEU A 76 -1.12 13.96 -9.94
C LEU A 76 0.29 14.12 -10.51
N ARG A 77 0.96 15.19 -10.09
CA ARG A 77 2.36 15.49 -10.42
C ARG A 77 3.24 14.37 -9.86
N VAL A 78 3.46 13.32 -10.65
CA VAL A 78 4.42 12.27 -10.32
C VAL A 78 5.80 12.87 -10.49
N THR A 79 6.49 13.02 -9.37
CA THR A 79 7.87 13.52 -9.31
C THR A 79 8.76 12.38 -8.83
N ALA A 80 10.03 12.36 -9.21
CA ALA A 80 10.98 11.35 -8.73
C ALA A 80 11.01 11.24 -7.19
N LYS A 81 10.94 12.39 -6.50
CA LYS A 81 10.85 12.45 -5.03
C LYS A 81 9.58 11.77 -4.49
N SER A 82 8.43 11.99 -5.14
CA SER A 82 7.16 11.36 -4.71
C SER A 82 7.15 9.84 -4.92
N LEU A 83 7.76 9.36 -6.02
CA LEU A 83 7.91 7.94 -6.30
C LEU A 83 8.78 7.26 -5.24
N ARG A 84 9.96 7.85 -4.96
CA ARG A 84 10.87 7.33 -3.95
C ARG A 84 10.26 7.36 -2.55
N SER A 85 9.57 8.44 -2.20
CA SER A 85 8.86 8.57 -0.92
C SER A 85 7.80 7.48 -0.75
N MET A 86 6.98 7.26 -1.79
CA MET A 86 5.96 6.21 -1.79
C MET A 86 6.59 4.82 -1.69
N ARG A 87 7.66 4.54 -2.44
CA ARG A 87 8.41 3.29 -2.37
C ARG A 87 8.94 3.03 -0.96
N ASN A 88 9.53 4.05 -0.33
CA ASN A 88 10.06 3.96 1.03
C ASN A 88 8.94 3.77 2.07
N ARG A 89 7.81 4.47 1.92
CA ARG A 89 6.62 4.30 2.78
C ARG A 89 6.11 2.86 2.74
N LEU A 90 6.04 2.28 1.55
CA LEU A 90 5.62 0.89 1.35
C LEU A 90 6.73 -0.11 1.70
N GLY A 91 8.00 0.31 1.72
CA GLY A 91 9.14 -0.55 2.04
C GLY A 91 9.42 -1.61 0.98
N ILE A 92 9.15 -1.30 -0.29
CA ILE A 92 9.34 -2.18 -1.44
C ILE A 92 10.60 -1.80 -2.24
N THR A 93 11.16 -2.75 -2.98
CA THR A 93 12.31 -2.51 -3.87
C THR A 93 11.87 -1.87 -5.20
N GLN A 94 12.82 -1.39 -6.01
CA GLN A 94 12.52 -0.88 -7.36
C GLN A 94 11.98 -2.01 -8.26
N ALA A 95 12.49 -3.24 -8.11
CA ALA A 95 12.02 -4.38 -8.86
C ALA A 95 10.57 -4.77 -8.51
N GLU A 96 10.22 -4.73 -7.22
CA GLU A 96 8.84 -4.97 -6.76
C GLU A 96 7.88 -3.89 -7.23
N LEU A 97 8.30 -2.63 -7.19
CA LEU A 97 7.50 -1.54 -7.73
C LEU A 97 7.30 -1.71 -9.24
N ALA A 98 8.32 -2.17 -9.97
CA ALA A 98 8.22 -2.44 -11.40
C ALA A 98 7.23 -3.58 -11.70
N ALA A 99 7.27 -4.67 -10.92
CA ALA A 99 6.33 -5.78 -11.02
C ALA A 99 4.89 -5.35 -10.74
N LEU A 100 4.66 -4.52 -9.71
CA LEU A 100 3.32 -4.00 -9.38
C LEU A 100 2.76 -3.04 -10.44
N LEU A 101 3.64 -2.33 -11.15
CA LEU A 101 3.26 -1.37 -12.18
C LEU A 101 3.22 -2.00 -13.58
N GLY A 102 3.64 -3.26 -13.74
CA GLY A 102 3.74 -3.94 -15.04
C GLY A 102 4.77 -3.31 -15.98
N VAL A 103 5.85 -2.73 -15.44
CA VAL A 103 6.93 -2.09 -16.22
C VAL A 103 8.28 -2.74 -15.89
N SER A 104 9.31 -2.44 -16.68
CA SER A 104 10.66 -2.92 -16.39
C SER A 104 11.31 -2.15 -15.22
N VAL A 105 12.23 -2.80 -14.52
CA VAL A 105 12.98 -2.20 -13.40
C VAL A 105 13.76 -0.95 -13.84
N GLN A 106 14.30 -0.99 -15.05
CA GLN A 106 15.04 0.13 -15.64
C GLN A 106 14.15 1.37 -15.82
N VAL A 107 12.89 1.21 -16.20
CA VAL A 107 11.92 2.31 -16.33
C VAL A 107 11.68 2.97 -14.96
N VAL A 108 11.51 2.17 -13.91
CA VAL A 108 11.35 2.68 -12.53
C VAL A 108 12.61 3.43 -12.07
N SER A 109 13.80 2.88 -12.35
CA SER A 109 15.06 3.54 -12.01
C SER A 109 15.19 4.90 -12.71
N VAL A 110 14.89 4.99 -14.00
CA VAL A 110 14.88 6.25 -14.76
C VAL A 110 13.87 7.25 -14.18
N TRP A 111 12.70 6.78 -13.74
CA TRP A 111 11.71 7.63 -13.10
C TRP A 111 12.14 8.14 -11.72
N GLU A 112 12.88 7.35 -10.94
CA GLU A 112 13.40 7.75 -9.63
C GLU A 112 14.64 8.63 -9.68
N THR A 113 15.37 8.67 -10.81
CA THR A 113 16.57 9.49 -11.00
C THR A 113 16.30 10.81 -11.73
N LYS A 114 15.23 10.89 -12.53
CA LYS A 114 14.88 12.10 -13.28
C LYS A 114 14.63 13.29 -12.35
N LYS A 115 15.34 14.40 -12.57
CA LYS A 115 15.05 15.66 -11.88
C LYS A 115 13.73 16.25 -12.40
N GLY A 116 12.79 16.53 -11.49
CA GLY A 116 11.50 17.13 -11.83
C GLY A 116 10.40 16.13 -12.16
N ARG A 117 9.49 16.52 -13.06
CA ARG A 117 8.26 15.78 -13.37
C ARG A 117 8.55 14.53 -14.21
N VAL A 118 8.00 13.40 -13.79
CA VAL A 118 8.05 12.13 -14.51
C VAL A 118 6.79 12.02 -15.35
N HIS A 119 6.96 11.93 -16.66
CA HIS A 119 5.84 11.70 -17.58
C HIS A 119 5.70 10.19 -17.83
N ILE A 120 4.69 9.59 -17.22
CA ILE A 120 4.35 8.18 -17.42
C ILE A 120 3.42 8.09 -18.64
N ARG A 121 3.91 7.56 -19.77
CA ARG A 121 3.10 7.39 -20.99
C ARG A 121 2.04 6.28 -20.85
N ASN A 122 2.35 5.23 -20.09
CA ASN A 122 1.47 4.09 -19.89
C ASN A 122 0.33 4.44 -18.91
N SER A 123 -0.92 4.41 -19.38
CA SER A 123 -2.11 4.72 -18.59
C SER A 123 -2.34 3.72 -17.46
N THR A 124 -2.08 2.43 -17.69
CA THR A 124 -2.16 1.35 -16.68
C THR A 124 -1.14 1.55 -15.57
N ALA A 125 0.11 1.91 -15.91
CA ALA A 125 1.12 2.20 -14.90
C ALA A 125 0.75 3.45 -14.07
N ARG A 126 0.11 4.44 -14.68
CA ARG A 126 -0.36 5.64 -13.97
C ARG A 126 -1.53 5.34 -13.03
N SER A 127 -2.50 4.52 -13.44
CA SER A 127 -3.61 4.11 -12.58
C SER A 127 -3.13 3.22 -11.43
N ALA A 128 -2.26 2.26 -11.70
CA ALA A 128 -1.64 1.42 -10.67
C ALA A 128 -0.84 2.25 -9.65
N LEU A 129 -0.11 3.27 -10.10
CA LEU A 129 0.60 4.19 -9.20
C LEU A 129 -0.36 4.99 -8.31
N ASN A 130 -1.51 5.40 -8.84
CA ASN A 130 -2.52 6.12 -8.04
C ASN A 130 -3.17 5.20 -7.01
N ALA A 131 -3.45 3.94 -7.35
CA ALA A 131 -3.94 2.94 -6.41
C ALA A 131 -2.93 2.71 -5.28
N LEU A 132 -1.65 2.50 -5.62
CA LEU A 132 -0.57 2.27 -4.64
C LEU A 132 -0.34 3.45 -3.67
N LYS A 133 -0.73 4.68 -4.03
CA LYS A 133 -0.68 5.82 -3.10
C LYS A 133 -1.66 5.68 -1.94
N GLN A 134 -2.82 5.10 -2.18
CA GLN A 134 -3.86 4.92 -1.17
C GLN A 134 -3.74 3.58 -0.41
N GLU A 135 -3.01 2.62 -0.97
CA GLU A 135 -2.81 1.32 -0.35
C GLU A 135 -1.86 1.36 0.86
N LYS A 136 -2.10 0.45 1.80
CA LYS A 136 -1.27 0.22 2.98
C LYS A 136 -0.18 -0.79 2.64
N LYS A 137 0.93 -0.72 3.38
CA LYS A 137 2.06 -1.63 3.24
C LYS A 137 1.66 -3.11 3.32
N ALA A 138 0.68 -3.44 4.17
CA ALA A 138 0.23 -4.81 4.36
C ALA A 138 -0.37 -5.42 3.10
N ASP A 139 -1.25 -4.67 2.44
CA ASP A 139 -1.96 -5.13 1.24
C ASP A 139 -0.98 -5.31 0.07
N VAL A 140 -0.03 -4.38 -0.07
CA VAL A 140 1.02 -4.46 -1.08
C VAL A 140 1.94 -5.65 -0.85
N PHE A 141 2.27 -5.94 0.42
CA PHE A 141 3.10 -7.08 0.78
C PHE A 141 2.40 -8.41 0.54
N ALA A 142 1.10 -8.49 0.82
CA ALA A 142 0.28 -9.66 0.49
C ALA A 142 0.28 -9.93 -1.02
N ARG A 143 0.13 -8.90 -1.86
CA ARG A 143 0.22 -9.03 -3.32
C ARG A 143 1.58 -9.53 -3.81
N LEU A 144 2.65 -9.13 -3.11
CA LEU A 144 4.02 -9.55 -3.42
C LEU A 144 4.41 -10.88 -2.76
N GLY A 145 3.50 -11.56 -2.05
CA GLY A 145 3.80 -12.78 -1.30
C GLY A 145 4.82 -12.58 -0.17
N LYS A 146 5.04 -11.33 0.26
CA LYS A 146 5.99 -10.99 1.33
C LYS A 146 5.29 -10.96 2.67
N GLN A 147 5.88 -11.63 3.65
CA GLN A 147 5.47 -11.42 5.03
C GLN A 147 5.98 -10.06 5.53
N ILE A 148 5.10 -9.29 6.16
CA ILE A 148 5.52 -8.13 6.95
C ILE A 148 6.35 -8.68 8.11
N LYS A 149 7.68 -8.60 8.00
CA LYS A 149 8.54 -8.70 9.17
C LYS A 149 8.19 -7.50 10.05
N THR A 150 7.20 -7.66 10.92
CA THR A 150 7.06 -6.76 12.05
C THR A 150 8.38 -6.87 12.77
N LYS A 151 9.22 -5.83 12.68
CA LYS A 151 10.21 -5.62 13.72
C LYS A 151 9.38 -5.34 14.98
N LYS A 152 8.83 -6.39 15.60
CA LYS A 152 8.76 -6.46 17.05
C LYS A 152 10.21 -6.28 17.41
N GLY A 153 10.58 -5.05 17.74
CA GLY A 153 11.94 -4.75 18.13
C GLY A 153 12.27 -5.80 19.16
N THR A 154 13.26 -6.64 18.86
CA THR A 154 14.07 -7.23 19.91
C THR A 154 14.71 -6.01 20.56
N ARG A 155 13.95 -5.35 21.44
CA ARG A 155 14.48 -4.57 22.53
C ARG A 155 15.28 -5.62 23.27
N VAL A 156 16.58 -5.69 22.96
CA VAL A 156 17.54 -6.23 23.89
C VAL A 156 17.11 -5.60 25.21
N LYS A 157 16.63 -6.43 26.14
CA LYS A 157 16.45 -6.00 27.52
C LYS A 157 17.86 -5.63 27.94
N SER A 158 18.24 -4.36 27.74
CA SER A 158 19.32 -3.76 28.50
C SER A 158 18.86 -3.92 29.93
N SER A 159 19.49 -4.87 30.59
CA SER A 159 19.39 -5.17 32.00
C SER A 159 19.17 -3.87 32.80
N GLY A 160 17.99 -3.75 33.40
CA GLY A 160 17.83 -3.08 34.69
C GLY A 160 17.84 -1.55 34.77
N ILE A 161 17.36 -0.77 33.80
CA ILE A 161 17.07 0.66 34.05
C ILE A 161 15.70 1.03 33.48
N GLY A 162 14.76 1.36 34.37
CA GLY A 162 13.44 1.92 34.03
C GLY A 162 13.55 3.29 33.33
N PRO A 163 12.44 4.01 33.08
CA PRO A 163 12.50 5.33 32.47
C PRO A 163 13.31 6.28 33.39
N GLU A 164 14.57 6.52 33.02
CA GLU A 164 15.47 7.38 33.77
C GLU A 164 14.93 8.82 33.73
N LYS A 165 14.77 9.44 34.91
CA LYS A 165 14.28 10.82 35.03
C LYS A 165 15.19 11.75 34.22
N LEU A 166 14.60 12.62 33.43
CA LEU A 166 15.32 13.65 32.69
C LEU A 166 15.54 14.87 33.60
N VAL A 167 16.78 15.33 33.67
CA VAL A 167 17.20 16.49 34.46
C VAL A 167 17.48 17.65 33.50
N ALA A 168 16.79 18.77 33.71
CA ALA A 168 17.05 20.04 33.01
C ALA A 168 18.11 20.85 33.77
N GLY A 169 18.82 21.74 33.07
CA GLY A 169 19.75 22.70 33.71
C GLY A 169 21.17 22.72 33.16
N PHE A 170 21.47 21.94 32.11
CA PHE A 170 22.78 22.00 31.45
C PHE A 170 22.69 22.84 30.17
N ASP A 171 23.69 23.69 29.96
CA ASP A 171 23.83 24.51 28.76
C ASP A 171 25.08 24.15 27.96
N SER A 172 25.01 24.33 26.65
CA SER A 172 26.08 24.11 25.69
C SER A 172 27.33 24.92 26.01
N THR A 173 27.15 26.19 26.39
CA THR A 173 28.26 27.08 26.74
C THR A 173 28.98 26.63 28.01
N GLN A 174 28.27 26.01 28.95
CA GLN A 174 28.86 25.47 30.18
C GLN A 174 29.77 24.29 29.88
N ILE A 175 29.41 23.43 28.93
CA ILE A 175 30.25 22.30 28.51
C ILE A 175 31.53 22.79 27.83
N ILE A 176 31.42 23.76 26.92
CA ILE A 176 32.58 24.31 26.22
C ILE A 176 33.55 24.94 27.23
N LYS A 177 33.05 25.79 28.14
CA LYS A 177 33.85 26.39 29.22
C LYS A 177 34.47 25.35 30.15
N LEU A 178 33.75 24.28 30.47
CA LEU A 178 34.26 23.18 31.28
C LEU A 178 35.44 22.49 30.58
N ARG A 179 35.29 22.20 29.29
CA ARG A 179 36.32 21.56 28.47
C ARG A 179 37.59 22.42 28.37
N GLU A 180 37.43 23.73 28.20
CA GLU A 180 38.53 24.69 28.16
C GLU A 180 39.21 24.82 29.53
N ARG A 181 38.45 24.93 30.62
CA ARG A 181 38.97 25.02 31.99
C ARG A 181 39.80 23.79 32.37
N LEU A 182 39.31 22.60 32.03
CA LEU A 182 40.03 21.34 32.27
C LEU A 182 41.13 21.10 31.22
N GLY A 183 41.12 21.80 30.09
CA GLY A 183 42.08 21.64 29.00
C GLY A 183 42.05 20.23 28.42
N ILE A 184 40.86 19.66 28.24
CA ILE A 184 40.61 18.30 27.74
C ILE A 184 39.93 18.34 26.36
N SER A 185 40.01 17.26 25.58
CA SER A 185 39.30 17.14 24.30
C SER A 185 37.84 16.69 24.48
N GLN A 186 37.01 16.81 23.44
CA GLN A 186 35.63 16.26 23.46
C GLN A 186 35.62 14.75 23.74
N HIS A 187 36.60 14.02 23.23
CA HIS A 187 36.77 12.59 23.48
C HIS A 187 37.05 12.33 24.96
N GLN A 188 38.02 13.03 25.54
CA GLN A 188 38.41 12.90 26.94
C GLN A 188 37.27 13.28 27.89
N LEU A 189 36.47 14.31 27.54
CA LEU A 189 35.27 14.65 28.30
C LEU A 189 34.22 13.53 28.22
N ALA A 190 34.09 12.89 27.06
CA ALA A 190 33.18 11.77 26.86
C ALA A 190 33.59 10.55 27.71
N ASP A 191 34.89 10.25 27.77
CA ASP A 191 35.44 9.17 28.60
C ASP A 191 35.20 9.44 30.09
N LEU A 192 35.44 10.67 30.56
CA LEU A 192 35.20 11.06 31.96
C LEU A 192 33.71 11.03 32.35
N ALA A 193 32.82 11.39 31.42
CA ALA A 193 31.38 11.41 31.64
C ALA A 193 30.68 10.07 31.32
N GLY A 194 31.41 9.06 30.83
CA GLY A 194 30.86 7.74 30.47
C GLY A 194 29.86 7.79 29.31
N VAL A 195 30.03 8.74 28.39
CA VAL A 195 29.15 8.93 27.23
C VAL A 195 29.92 8.84 25.92
N SER A 196 29.20 8.78 24.79
CA SER A 196 29.86 8.80 23.48
C SER A 196 30.35 10.21 23.12
N ASN A 197 31.49 10.29 22.42
CA ASN A 197 32.03 11.55 21.88
C ASN A 197 30.98 12.31 21.04
N GLN A 198 30.23 11.58 20.22
CA GLN A 198 29.16 12.17 19.40
C GLN A 198 28.10 12.89 20.23
N LEU A 199 27.83 12.42 21.45
CA LEU A 199 26.87 13.05 22.34
C LEU A 199 27.41 14.38 22.88
N VAL A 200 28.70 14.44 23.24
CA VAL A 200 29.38 15.68 23.63
C VAL A 200 29.38 16.69 22.47
N SER A 201 29.69 16.24 21.25
CA SER A 201 29.60 17.08 20.04
C SER A 201 28.20 17.64 19.79
N VAL A 202 27.15 16.85 20.06
CA VAL A 202 25.76 17.30 19.94
C VAL A 202 25.42 18.33 21.03
N TRP A 203 25.91 18.15 22.26
CA TRP A 203 25.69 19.11 23.34
C TRP A 203 26.34 20.46 23.06
N GLU A 204 27.57 20.47 22.56
CA GLU A 204 28.28 21.73 22.23
C GLU A 204 27.64 22.46 21.02
N ARG A 205 27.01 21.74 20.09
CA ARG A 205 26.33 22.34 18.91
C ARG A 205 24.92 22.83 19.19
N LYS A 206 24.26 22.32 20.22
CA LYS A 206 22.87 22.65 20.49
C LYS A 206 22.80 24.03 21.16
N GLN A 207 22.11 24.97 20.54
CA GLN A 207 21.90 26.29 21.15
C GLN A 207 20.90 26.19 22.31
N GLY A 208 21.28 26.74 23.47
CA GLY A 208 20.48 26.78 24.68
C GLY A 208 20.56 25.53 25.56
N SER A 209 19.69 25.48 26.57
CA SER A 209 19.68 24.40 27.55
C SER A 209 19.19 23.08 26.98
N PHE A 210 19.72 21.98 27.50
CA PHE A 210 19.30 20.63 27.14
C PHE A 210 19.09 19.77 28.37
N THR A 211 18.31 18.70 28.17
CA THR A 211 17.96 17.74 29.20
C THR A 211 18.85 16.51 29.08
N LEU A 212 19.34 16.04 30.22
CA LEU A 212 20.16 14.83 30.32
C LEU A 212 19.45 13.75 31.11
N ARG A 213 19.84 12.50 30.92
CA ARG A 213 19.43 11.41 31.81
C ARG A 213 20.04 11.62 33.19
N ALA A 214 19.33 11.21 34.24
CA ALA A 214 19.77 11.40 35.62
C ALA A 214 21.20 10.88 35.90
N ALA A 215 21.58 9.68 35.43
CA ALA A 215 22.95 9.19 35.62
C ALA A 215 23.97 10.07 34.90
N THR A 216 23.72 10.41 33.63
CA THR A 216 24.62 11.27 32.84
C THR A 216 24.73 12.68 33.42
N ALA A 217 23.64 13.23 33.95
CA ALA A 217 23.63 14.51 34.64
C ALA A 217 24.51 14.50 35.89
N ARG A 218 24.48 13.41 36.67
CA ARG A 218 25.35 13.22 37.85
C ARG A 218 26.81 13.11 37.44
N GLN A 219 27.11 12.26 36.45
CA GLN A 219 28.47 12.10 35.93
C GLN A 219 29.04 13.43 35.42
N LEU A 220 28.27 14.20 34.65
CA LEU A 220 28.70 15.50 34.16
C LEU A 220 28.88 16.50 35.31
N SER A 221 27.98 16.51 36.29
CA SER A 221 28.11 17.36 37.49
C SER A 221 29.35 17.02 38.31
N ASP A 222 29.70 15.74 38.40
CA ASP A 222 30.92 15.30 39.08
C ASP A 222 32.15 15.77 38.33
N VAL A 223 32.18 15.64 36.99
CA VAL A 223 33.26 16.18 36.14
C VAL A 223 33.36 17.70 36.26
N MET A 224 32.24 18.42 36.43
CA MET A 224 32.25 19.86 36.67
C MET A 224 32.97 20.26 37.95
N LYS A 225 32.99 19.41 38.97
CA LYS A 225 33.67 19.65 40.24
C LYS A 225 35.16 19.31 40.21
N LEU A 226 35.63 18.58 39.18
CA LEU A 226 37.04 18.20 39.09
C LEU A 226 37.94 19.40 38.80
N SER A 227 39.17 19.30 39.32
CA SER A 227 40.30 20.14 38.92
C SER A 227 40.99 19.58 37.67
N ARG A 228 41.79 20.42 37.00
CA ARG A 228 42.56 20.02 35.81
C ARG A 228 43.54 18.88 36.08
N ALA A 229 44.17 18.86 37.26
CA ALA A 229 45.11 17.83 37.66
C ALA A 229 44.40 16.48 37.86
N GLU A 230 43.24 16.48 38.52
CA GLU A 230 42.43 15.28 38.76
C GLU A 230 41.81 14.73 37.48
N ALA A 231 41.35 15.61 36.58
CA ALA A 231 40.83 15.20 35.26
C ALA A 231 41.90 14.49 34.44
N LYS A 232 43.14 15.01 34.43
CA LYS A 232 44.27 14.35 33.75
C LYS A 232 44.65 13.02 34.40
N LYS A 233 44.64 12.93 35.74
CA LYS A 233 44.91 11.69 36.49
C LYS A 233 43.87 10.58 36.25
N ARG A 234 42.63 10.93 35.88
CA ARG A 234 41.59 9.94 35.53
C ARG A 234 41.63 9.50 34.06
N LEU A 235 42.39 10.21 33.23
CA LEU A 235 42.49 9.99 31.78
C LEU A 235 43.81 9.32 31.35
N GLY A 236 44.75 9.13 32.28
CA GLY A 236 46.03 8.45 32.09
C GLY A 236 46.35 7.58 33.30
#